data_AF-A0A923L693-F1
#
_entry.id   AF-A0A923L693-F1
#
_cell.length_a   1.000
_cell.length_b   1.000
_cell.length_c   1.000
_cell.angle_alpha   90.00
_cell.angle_beta   90.00
_cell.angle_gamma   90.00
#
_symmetry.space_group_name_H-M   'P 1'
#
loop_
_entity.id
_entity.type
_entity.pdbx_description
1 polymer ?
#
loop_
_entity_poly.entity_id
_entity_poly.type
_entity_poly.pdbx_seq_one_letter_code
_entity_poly.pdbx_strand_id
1 'polypeptide(L)'
;MKQDQQQFITDVYHFMCEMIIVSILLLLPIHYYYHWVPAWSMLVVIALLCILFVVLEKQDLNHSYYYFTLLLLIPTFLYFRYPLLLSVFISCIVLWRYFRIRHVLVIGREAAYLLLTPTLSIVVFLITNNLYSIMGLFLQLLVIIIGFMCSNISVLERSERTLLYYKGVIYLLLLMSCGGMIAYWISSQTYLVKIWDSTIYFLFSLIGRVLFLVPFMENNNNEDEIDIGTGIESLENVSTELPIVSFILGGYMGIGVILAIFGLIMTILIFKGDKSPKAGIKGITIASGKHRGDVHFPEEQKGLLTWWKISKKHPVRILVHKFERKAIKHQLGRKTTETIDEWLKRIGLNVDVHVYQKVRYGEMEVSKQEVEVLRREIERFKELLKK
;
A
#
# COMPACT_ATOMS: atom_id res chain seq x y z
N MET A 1 -27.50 -3.12 -6.19
CA MET A 1 -27.70 -1.72 -5.74
C MET A 1 -27.16 -1.44 -4.34
N LYS A 2 -27.62 -2.07 -3.25
CA LYS A 2 -27.07 -1.80 -1.90
C LYS A 2 -25.58 -2.17 -1.77
N GLN A 3 -25.18 -3.30 -2.35
CA GLN A 3 -23.78 -3.76 -2.35
C GLN A 3 -22.85 -2.82 -3.13
N ASP A 4 -23.32 -2.31 -4.27
CA ASP A 4 -22.56 -1.36 -5.10
C ASP A 4 -22.32 -0.04 -4.35
N GLN A 5 -23.32 0.44 -3.60
CA GLN A 5 -23.19 1.62 -2.75
C GLN A 5 -22.18 1.42 -1.61
N GLN A 6 -22.20 0.23 -0.97
CA GLN A 6 -21.23 -0.10 0.07
C GLN A 6 -19.80 -0.14 -0.49
N GLN A 7 -19.62 -0.78 -1.64
CA GLN A 7 -18.32 -0.87 -2.30
C GLN A 7 -17.82 0.52 -2.68
N PHE A 8 -18.68 1.37 -3.25
CA PHE A 8 -18.34 2.75 -3.58
C PHE A 8 -17.87 3.56 -2.37
N ILE A 9 -18.62 3.53 -1.26
CA ILE A 9 -18.21 4.23 -0.02
C ILE A 9 -16.85 3.71 0.45
N THR A 10 -16.65 2.40 0.35
CA THR A 10 -15.41 1.74 0.74
C THR A 10 -14.22 2.19 -0.09
N ASP A 11 -14.39 2.26 -1.41
CA ASP A 11 -13.38 2.75 -2.34
C ASP A 11 -13.02 4.22 -2.04
N VAL A 12 -14.03 5.08 -1.78
CA VAL A 12 -13.82 6.51 -1.51
C VAL A 12 -13.03 6.73 -0.23
N TYR A 13 -13.38 6.08 0.89
CA TYR A 13 -12.65 6.33 2.14
C TYR A 13 -11.25 5.70 2.10
N HIS A 14 -11.06 4.56 1.42
CA HIS A 14 -9.72 4.00 1.19
C HIS A 14 -8.85 4.91 0.34
N PHE A 15 -9.43 5.53 -0.69
CA PHE A 15 -8.75 6.54 -1.49
C PHE A 15 -8.32 7.73 -0.63
N MET A 16 -9.22 8.26 0.20
CA MET A 16 -8.89 9.34 1.14
C MET A 16 -7.75 8.93 2.09
N CYS A 17 -7.80 7.72 2.64
CA CYS A 17 -6.77 7.20 3.54
C CYS A 17 -5.37 7.17 2.89
N GLU A 18 -5.31 6.70 1.64
CA GLU A 18 -4.05 6.62 0.91
C GLU A 18 -3.55 8.00 0.47
N MET A 19 -4.45 8.92 0.14
CA MET A 19 -4.09 10.30 -0.17
C MET A 19 -3.59 11.08 1.06
N ILE A 20 -4.11 10.80 2.25
CA ILE A 20 -3.58 11.36 3.51
C ILE A 20 -2.15 10.84 3.76
N ILE A 21 -1.92 9.53 3.59
CA ILE A 21 -0.57 8.94 3.69
C ILE A 21 0.39 9.59 2.70
N VAL A 22 -0.02 9.74 1.43
CA VAL A 22 0.77 10.42 0.39
C VAL A 22 1.02 11.87 0.78
N SER A 23 0.03 12.57 1.33
CA SER A 23 0.18 13.96 1.78
C SER A 23 1.21 14.08 2.91
N ILE A 24 1.17 13.20 3.91
CA ILE A 24 2.14 13.16 5.00
C ILE A 24 3.54 12.88 4.46
N LEU A 25 3.69 11.94 3.51
CA LEU A 25 4.97 11.62 2.89
C LEU A 25 5.54 12.82 2.12
N LEU A 26 4.69 13.51 1.37
CA LEU A 26 5.06 14.68 0.57
C LEU A 26 5.43 15.91 1.43
N LEU A 27 5.09 15.93 2.72
CA LEU A 27 5.58 16.97 3.64
C LEU A 27 7.11 17.02 3.70
N LEU A 28 7.81 15.90 3.50
CA LEU A 28 9.28 15.88 3.53
C LEU A 28 9.92 16.74 2.43
N PRO A 29 9.70 16.47 1.13
CA PRO A 29 10.27 17.30 0.07
C PRO A 29 9.67 18.70 0.05
N ILE A 30 8.40 18.88 0.44
CA ILE A 30 7.78 20.21 0.53
C ILE A 30 8.46 21.03 1.63
N HIS A 31 8.66 20.46 2.81
CA HIS A 31 9.31 21.17 3.91
C HIS A 31 10.74 21.56 3.55
N TYR A 32 11.51 20.68 2.89
CA TYR A 32 12.92 20.96 2.60
C TYR A 32 13.12 21.97 1.47
N TYR A 33 12.35 21.87 0.37
CA TYR A 33 12.57 22.69 -0.83
C TYR A 33 11.57 23.85 -0.97
N TYR A 34 10.43 23.78 -0.30
CA TYR A 34 9.26 24.60 -0.60
C TYR A 34 8.55 25.08 0.68
N HIS A 35 9.29 25.70 1.60
CA HIS A 35 8.77 26.21 2.89
C HIS A 35 7.51 27.10 2.76
N TRP A 36 7.29 27.74 1.61
CA TRP A 36 6.14 28.60 1.35
C TRP A 36 4.85 27.84 0.99
N VAL A 37 4.92 26.54 0.69
CA VAL A 37 3.75 25.78 0.22
C VAL A 37 2.92 25.34 1.41
N PRO A 38 1.63 25.72 1.48
CA PRO A 38 0.77 25.37 2.60
C PRO A 38 0.48 23.87 2.60
N ALA A 39 0.99 23.16 3.61
CA ALA A 39 0.77 21.73 3.82
C ALA A 39 -0.71 21.29 3.75
N TRP A 40 -1.63 22.12 4.24
CA TRP A 40 -3.06 21.85 4.27
C TRP A 40 -3.72 21.88 2.88
N SER A 41 -3.11 22.54 1.90
CA SER A 41 -3.72 22.70 0.57
C SER A 41 -3.92 21.37 -0.16
N MET A 42 -3.02 20.39 0.03
CA MET A 42 -3.21 19.04 -0.51
C MET A 42 -4.52 18.41 -0.01
N LEU A 43 -4.84 18.55 1.28
CA LEU A 43 -6.06 17.98 1.86
C LEU A 43 -7.31 18.61 1.25
N VAL A 44 -7.29 19.91 0.99
CA VAL A 44 -8.39 20.62 0.31
C VAL A 44 -8.57 20.11 -1.10
N VAL A 45 -7.48 19.94 -1.86
CA VAL A 45 -7.55 19.37 -3.22
C VAL A 45 -8.08 17.95 -3.21
N ILE A 46 -7.65 17.11 -2.27
CA ILE A 46 -8.15 15.74 -2.09
C ILE A 46 -9.65 15.73 -1.78
N ALA A 47 -10.11 16.61 -0.89
CA ALA A 47 -11.54 16.71 -0.56
C ALA A 47 -12.38 17.11 -1.78
N LEU A 48 -11.94 18.12 -2.54
CA LEU A 48 -12.60 18.54 -3.78
C LEU A 48 -12.61 17.43 -4.83
N LEU A 49 -11.53 16.68 -4.95
CA LEU A 49 -11.46 15.51 -5.84
C LEU A 49 -12.42 14.40 -5.44
N CYS A 50 -12.55 14.11 -4.15
CA CYS A 50 -13.50 13.11 -3.69
C CYS A 50 -14.92 13.50 -4.09
N ILE A 51 -15.28 14.79 -3.92
CA ILE A 51 -16.59 15.31 -4.38
C ILE A 51 -16.73 15.16 -5.89
N LEU A 52 -15.70 15.52 -6.67
CA LEU A 52 -15.71 15.38 -8.11
C LEU A 52 -15.89 13.93 -8.56
N PHE A 53 -15.16 12.99 -7.96
CA PHE A 53 -15.28 11.56 -8.27
C PHE A 53 -16.64 11.01 -7.90
N VAL A 54 -17.24 11.45 -6.79
CA VAL A 54 -18.62 11.10 -6.41
C VAL A 54 -19.61 11.57 -7.48
N VAL A 55 -19.44 12.79 -8.00
CA VAL A 55 -20.30 13.34 -9.06
C VAL A 55 -20.12 12.57 -10.38
N LEU A 56 -18.88 12.33 -10.80
CA LEU A 56 -18.56 11.61 -12.04
C LEU A 56 -19.11 10.18 -12.00
N GLU A 57 -18.99 9.51 -10.86
CA GLU A 57 -19.49 8.15 -10.69
C GLU A 57 -21.01 8.09 -10.71
N LYS A 58 -21.70 9.04 -10.08
CA LYS A 58 -23.17 9.10 -10.11
C LYS A 58 -23.73 9.32 -11.53
N GLN A 59 -22.94 9.87 -12.44
CA GLN A 59 -23.34 10.16 -13.81
C GLN A 59 -23.02 9.00 -14.79
N ASP A 60 -22.45 7.89 -14.32
CA ASP A 60 -22.03 6.75 -15.15
C ASP A 60 -21.20 7.17 -16.38
N LEU A 61 -20.35 8.19 -16.21
CA LEU A 61 -19.56 8.76 -17.30
C LEU A 61 -18.47 7.79 -17.80
N ASN A 62 -18.19 7.88 -19.10
CA ASN A 62 -17.12 7.11 -19.74
C ASN A 62 -15.75 7.36 -19.06
N HIS A 63 -14.89 6.34 -19.09
CA HIS A 63 -13.56 6.37 -18.46
C HIS A 63 -12.68 7.55 -18.95
N SER A 64 -12.98 8.11 -20.12
CA SER A 64 -12.26 9.24 -20.72
C SER A 64 -12.37 10.53 -19.89
N TYR A 65 -13.49 10.75 -19.20
CA TYR A 65 -13.68 11.96 -18.37
C TYR A 65 -12.74 12.00 -17.16
N TYR A 66 -12.24 10.86 -16.70
CA TYR A 66 -11.23 10.83 -15.64
C TYR A 66 -9.88 11.40 -16.10
N TYR A 67 -9.51 11.31 -17.38
CA TYR A 67 -8.30 11.99 -17.87
C TYR A 67 -8.48 13.51 -17.89
N PHE A 68 -9.71 14.00 -18.04
CA PHE A 68 -9.99 15.43 -17.91
C PHE A 68 -9.75 15.93 -16.47
N THR A 69 -9.93 15.08 -15.46
CA THR A 69 -9.58 15.45 -14.08
C THR A 69 -8.09 15.70 -13.89
N LEU A 70 -7.22 15.07 -14.69
CA LEU A 70 -5.78 15.38 -14.69
C LEU A 70 -5.53 16.82 -15.16
N LEU A 71 -6.23 17.24 -16.22
CA LEU A 71 -6.13 18.58 -16.78
C LEU A 71 -6.65 19.64 -15.79
N LEU A 72 -7.61 19.29 -14.95
CA LEU A 72 -8.11 20.17 -13.88
C LEU A 72 -7.16 20.22 -12.66
N LEU A 73 -6.51 19.10 -12.34
CA LEU A 73 -5.67 18.99 -11.15
C LEU A 73 -4.38 19.79 -11.23
N ILE A 74 -3.71 19.77 -12.39
CA ILE A 74 -2.43 20.46 -12.56
C ILE A 74 -2.58 21.97 -12.30
N PRO A 75 -3.53 22.71 -12.92
CA PRO A 75 -3.79 24.11 -12.60
C PRO A 75 -4.16 24.35 -11.14
N THR A 76 -4.90 23.44 -10.52
CA THR A 76 -5.30 23.56 -9.11
C THR A 76 -4.07 23.53 -8.20
N PHE A 77 -3.12 22.62 -8.43
CA PHE A 77 -1.87 22.61 -7.66
C PHE A 77 -0.98 23.81 -7.98
N LEU A 78 -0.92 24.26 -9.24
CA LEU A 78 -0.19 25.47 -9.60
C LEU A 78 -0.76 26.71 -8.90
N TYR A 79 -2.08 26.80 -8.72
CA TYR A 79 -2.73 27.88 -7.98
C TYR A 79 -2.26 27.94 -6.51
N PHE A 80 -2.05 26.77 -5.89
CA PHE A 80 -1.45 26.66 -4.55
C PHE A 80 0.08 26.82 -4.53
N ARG A 81 0.68 27.29 -5.63
CA ARG A 81 2.13 27.55 -5.80
C ARG A 81 3.00 26.29 -5.70
N TYR A 82 2.46 25.12 -6.03
CA TYR A 82 3.28 23.93 -6.22
C TYR A 82 4.13 24.08 -7.50
N PRO A 83 5.40 23.60 -7.49
CA PRO A 83 6.20 23.54 -8.70
C PRO A 83 5.55 22.65 -9.76
N LEU A 84 5.66 23.04 -11.03
CA LEU A 84 5.03 22.31 -12.16
C LEU A 84 5.33 20.81 -12.14
N LEU A 85 6.60 20.43 -11.93
CA LEU A 85 7.00 19.02 -11.86
C LEU A 85 6.26 18.26 -10.76
N LEU A 86 6.17 18.86 -9.56
CA LEU A 86 5.49 18.27 -8.41
C LEU A 86 3.98 18.22 -8.64
N SER A 87 3.38 19.25 -9.24
CA SER A 87 1.96 19.28 -9.61
C SER A 87 1.61 18.15 -10.58
N VAL A 88 2.40 17.96 -11.64
CA VAL A 88 2.20 16.87 -12.61
C VAL A 88 2.35 15.51 -11.91
N PHE A 89 3.41 15.33 -11.12
CA PHE A 89 3.68 14.09 -10.41
C PHE A 89 2.54 13.70 -9.44
N ILE A 90 2.11 14.62 -8.58
CA ILE A 90 1.02 14.40 -7.62
C ILE A 90 -0.28 14.09 -8.38
N SER A 91 -0.60 14.85 -9.43
CA SER A 91 -1.81 14.63 -10.22
C SER A 91 -1.83 13.24 -10.87
N CYS A 92 -0.69 12.77 -11.39
CA CYS A 92 -0.55 11.42 -11.92
C CYS A 92 -0.73 10.35 -10.84
N ILE A 93 -0.12 10.51 -9.65
CA ILE A 93 -0.26 9.56 -8.54
C ILE A 93 -1.71 9.45 -8.09
N VAL A 94 -2.37 10.59 -7.88
CA VAL A 94 -3.77 10.68 -7.45
C VAL A 94 -4.67 9.93 -8.43
N LEU A 95 -4.56 10.23 -9.72
CA LEU A 95 -5.41 9.62 -10.75
C LEU A 95 -5.12 8.12 -10.91
N TRP A 96 -3.85 7.73 -11.01
CA TRP A 96 -3.45 6.33 -11.08
C TRP A 96 -3.99 5.54 -9.88
N ARG A 97 -3.89 6.13 -8.69
CA ARG A 97 -4.35 5.48 -7.47
C ARG A 97 -5.86 5.30 -7.44
N TYR A 98 -6.60 6.32 -7.83
CA TYR A 98 -8.05 6.24 -7.95
C TYR A 98 -8.48 5.07 -8.86
N PHE A 99 -7.91 4.97 -10.07
CA PHE A 99 -8.20 3.84 -10.97
C PHE A 99 -7.87 2.48 -10.34
N ARG A 100 -6.73 2.39 -9.66
CA ARG A 100 -6.30 1.13 -9.07
C ARG A 100 -7.21 0.65 -7.95
N ILE A 101 -7.70 1.54 -7.10
CA ILE A 101 -8.65 1.17 -6.02
C ILE A 101 -9.94 0.65 -6.63
N ARG A 102 -10.47 1.30 -7.67
CA ARG A 102 -11.70 0.88 -8.36
C ARG A 102 -11.63 -0.52 -8.95
N HIS A 103 -10.45 -0.95 -9.41
CA HIS A 103 -10.27 -2.28 -10.01
C HIS A 103 -9.99 -3.40 -8.99
N VAL A 104 -9.64 -3.07 -7.75
CA VAL A 104 -9.20 -4.06 -6.75
C VAL A 104 -10.13 -3.99 -5.56
N LEU A 105 -10.91 -5.05 -5.32
CA LEU A 105 -11.64 -5.21 -4.06
C LEU A 105 -10.66 -5.17 -2.89
N VAL A 106 -10.67 -4.05 -2.16
CA VAL A 106 -9.80 -3.81 -1.01
C VAL A 106 -10.51 -4.32 0.23
N ILE A 107 -10.04 -5.43 0.79
CA ILE A 107 -10.54 -5.97 2.06
C ILE A 107 -9.36 -6.03 3.04
N GLY A 108 -9.54 -5.47 4.23
CA GLY A 108 -8.59 -5.60 5.35
C GLY A 108 -7.35 -4.72 5.28
N ARG A 109 -7.36 -3.65 4.47
CA ARG A 109 -6.26 -2.67 4.47
C ARG A 109 -6.33 -1.66 5.60
N GLU A 110 -7.44 -1.58 6.37
CA GLU A 110 -7.57 -0.59 7.45
C GLU A 110 -6.45 -0.75 8.48
N ALA A 111 -6.10 -1.99 8.85
CA ALA A 111 -5.01 -2.28 9.78
C ALA A 111 -3.66 -1.77 9.26
N ALA A 112 -3.41 -1.89 7.95
CA ALA A 112 -2.19 -1.37 7.34
C ALA A 112 -2.14 0.16 7.39
N TYR A 113 -3.27 0.84 7.15
CA TYR A 113 -3.32 2.31 7.27
C TYR A 113 -3.14 2.78 8.71
N LEU A 114 -3.76 2.10 9.68
CA LEU A 114 -3.63 2.39 11.10
C LEU A 114 -2.23 2.14 11.64
N LEU A 115 -1.49 1.19 11.07
CA LEU A 115 -0.09 0.96 11.42
C LEU A 115 0.84 1.96 10.73
N LEU A 116 0.65 2.16 9.43
CA LEU A 116 1.56 2.95 8.61
C LEU A 116 1.49 4.44 8.94
N THR A 117 0.29 4.98 9.14
CA THR A 117 0.11 6.42 9.30
C THR A 117 0.80 6.95 10.56
N PRO A 118 0.66 6.32 11.75
CA PRO A 118 1.41 6.74 12.94
C PRO A 118 2.91 6.65 12.75
N THR A 119 3.43 5.56 12.17
CA THR A 119 4.86 5.42 11.89
C THR A 119 5.35 6.55 11.00
N LEU A 120 4.64 6.82 9.90
CA LEU A 120 5.00 7.86 8.95
C LEU A 120 4.89 9.26 9.58
N SER A 121 3.80 9.54 10.30
CA SER A 121 3.57 10.83 10.95
C SER A 121 4.62 11.14 12.01
N ILE A 122 5.01 10.17 12.84
CA ILE A 122 6.07 10.33 13.86
C ILE A 122 7.40 10.61 13.18
N VAL A 123 7.76 9.81 12.17
CA VAL A 123 9.01 10.01 11.42
C VAL A 123 9.03 11.40 10.80
N VAL A 124 7.99 11.79 10.06
CA VAL A 124 7.89 13.10 9.41
C VAL A 124 7.88 14.24 10.44
N PHE A 125 7.21 14.07 11.57
CA PHE A 125 7.21 15.05 12.66
C PHE A 125 8.62 15.27 13.21
N LEU A 126 9.36 14.21 13.50
CA LEU A 126 10.72 14.31 14.06
C LEU A 126 11.68 15.05 13.11
N ILE A 127 11.49 14.92 11.80
CA ILE A 127 12.35 15.56 10.79
C ILE A 127 11.97 17.02 10.56
N THR A 128 10.67 17.28 10.41
CA THR A 128 10.18 18.60 9.99
C THR A 128 9.78 19.50 11.15
N ASN A 129 9.70 18.95 12.36
CA ASN A 129 9.10 19.55 13.55
C ASN A 129 7.72 20.17 13.27
N ASN A 130 6.97 19.62 12.31
CA ASN A 130 5.74 20.22 11.82
C ASN A 130 4.52 19.44 12.32
N LEU A 131 3.67 20.09 13.12
CA LEU A 131 2.45 19.52 13.69
C LEU A 131 1.46 19.00 12.64
N TYR A 132 1.54 19.42 11.38
CA TYR A 132 0.65 18.94 10.32
C TYR A 132 0.74 17.42 10.09
N SER A 133 1.90 16.79 10.30
CA SER A 133 2.01 15.33 10.16
C SER A 133 1.21 14.60 11.23
N ILE A 134 1.18 15.12 12.46
CA ILE A 134 0.37 14.63 13.57
C ILE A 134 -1.11 14.88 13.30
N MET A 135 -1.47 16.06 12.77
CA MET A 135 -2.85 16.35 12.36
C MET A 135 -3.34 15.35 11.30
N GLY A 136 -2.46 14.95 10.36
CA GLY A 136 -2.73 13.91 9.38
C GLY A 136 -3.05 12.54 10.00
N LEU A 137 -2.40 12.17 11.12
CA LEU A 137 -2.71 10.94 11.86
C LEU A 137 -4.14 10.96 12.42
N PHE A 138 -4.52 12.07 13.07
CA PHE A 138 -5.88 12.21 13.61
C PHE A 138 -6.94 12.24 12.51
N LEU A 139 -6.65 12.94 11.40
CA LEU A 139 -7.51 12.96 10.24
C LEU A 139 -7.68 11.56 9.63
N GLN A 140 -6.61 10.79 9.53
CA GLN A 140 -6.66 9.40 9.06
C GLN A 140 -7.57 8.54 9.93
N LEU A 141 -7.42 8.63 11.25
CA LEU A 141 -8.25 7.88 12.20
C LEU A 141 -9.73 8.24 12.02
N LEU A 142 -10.05 9.53 11.89
CA LEU A 142 -11.42 9.99 11.62
C LEU A 142 -11.96 9.44 10.31
N VAL A 143 -11.19 9.53 9.22
CA VAL A 143 -11.62 9.03 7.90
C VAL A 143 -11.86 7.51 7.93
N ILE A 144 -11.02 6.74 8.61
CA ILE A 144 -11.21 5.28 8.76
C ILE A 144 -12.47 4.97 9.54
N ILE A 145 -12.67 5.60 10.71
CA ILE A 145 -13.84 5.32 11.55
C ILE A 145 -15.13 5.73 10.84
N ILE A 146 -15.18 6.97 10.31
CA ILE A 146 -16.36 7.48 9.60
C ILE A 146 -16.62 6.65 8.33
N GLY A 147 -15.58 6.37 7.54
CA GLY A 147 -15.69 5.57 6.32
C GLY A 147 -16.20 4.16 6.58
N PHE A 148 -15.66 3.49 7.61
CA PHE A 148 -16.11 2.17 8.05
C PHE A 148 -17.56 2.19 8.54
N MET A 149 -17.94 3.19 9.34
CA MET A 149 -19.32 3.36 9.80
C MET A 149 -20.28 3.61 8.63
N CYS A 150 -19.95 4.53 7.73
CA CYS A 150 -20.75 4.83 6.53
C CYS A 150 -20.92 3.60 5.64
N SER A 151 -19.84 2.83 5.43
CA SER A 151 -19.86 1.58 4.66
C SER A 151 -20.84 0.58 5.28
N ASN A 152 -20.76 0.32 6.59
CA ASN A 152 -21.68 -0.60 7.26
C ASN A 152 -23.13 -0.11 7.31
N ILE A 153 -23.34 1.19 7.54
CA ILE A 153 -24.69 1.80 7.57
C ILE A 153 -25.39 1.69 6.22
N SER A 154 -24.64 1.74 5.11
CA SER A 154 -25.21 1.64 3.76
C SER A 154 -25.91 0.31 3.47
N VAL A 155 -25.51 -0.76 4.16
CA VAL A 155 -26.05 -2.12 3.97
C VAL A 155 -27.38 -2.32 4.72
N LEU A 156 -27.51 -1.67 5.88
CA LEU A 156 -28.62 -1.89 6.83
C LEU A 156 -29.98 -1.45 6.28
N GLU A 157 -31.07 -1.91 6.91
CA GLU A 157 -32.43 -1.47 6.58
C GLU A 157 -32.74 -0.09 7.16
N ARG A 158 -33.68 0.64 6.54
CA ARG A 158 -33.92 2.06 6.83
C ARG A 158 -34.33 2.32 8.28
N SER A 159 -35.03 1.38 8.92
CA SER A 159 -35.44 1.42 10.32
C SER A 159 -34.26 1.33 11.29
N GLU A 160 -33.23 0.54 10.98
CA GLU A 160 -32.07 0.32 11.84
C GLU A 160 -30.98 1.41 11.67
N ARG A 161 -30.95 2.07 10.51
CA ARG A 161 -29.93 3.08 10.16
C ARG A 161 -29.89 4.27 11.12
N THR A 162 -31.05 4.80 11.53
CA THR A 162 -31.12 6.02 12.35
C THR A 162 -30.54 5.76 13.74
N LEU A 163 -30.93 4.66 14.38
CA LEU A 163 -30.44 4.28 15.71
C LEU A 163 -28.92 4.08 15.71
N LEU A 164 -28.39 3.38 14.72
CA LEU A 164 -26.96 3.12 14.62
C LEU A 164 -26.14 4.38 14.30
N TYR A 165 -26.70 5.31 13.50
CA TYR A 165 -26.06 6.59 13.24
C TYR A 165 -25.89 7.42 14.52
N TYR A 166 -26.96 7.62 15.29
CA TYR A 166 -26.89 8.39 16.55
C TYR A 166 -25.94 7.74 17.56
N LYS A 167 -26.05 6.43 17.77
CA LYS A 167 -25.15 5.70 18.69
C LYS A 167 -23.70 5.80 18.24
N GLY A 168 -23.44 5.62 16.95
CA GLY A 168 -22.10 5.69 16.40
C GLY A 168 -21.45 7.06 16.56
N VAL A 169 -22.19 8.14 16.29
CA VAL A 169 -21.70 9.51 16.51
C VAL A 169 -21.43 9.77 18.00
N ILE A 170 -22.31 9.31 18.90
CA ILE A 170 -22.10 9.43 20.35
C ILE A 170 -20.84 8.66 20.78
N TYR A 171 -20.66 7.42 20.31
CA TYR A 171 -19.46 6.64 20.61
C TYR A 171 -18.19 7.27 20.06
N LEU A 172 -18.25 7.87 18.86
CA LEU A 172 -17.12 8.60 18.29
C LEU A 172 -16.75 9.83 19.16
N LEU A 173 -17.75 10.62 19.56
CA LEU A 173 -17.53 11.78 20.43
C LEU A 173 -16.97 11.38 21.79
N LEU A 174 -17.49 10.29 22.37
CA LEU A 174 -16.99 9.75 23.65
C LEU A 174 -15.56 9.24 23.50
N LEU A 175 -15.25 8.53 22.41
CA LEU A 175 -13.89 8.07 22.11
C LEU A 175 -12.91 9.24 21.96
N MET A 176 -13.28 10.27 21.21
CA MET A 176 -12.45 11.47 21.01
C MET A 176 -12.26 12.26 22.31
N SER A 177 -13.33 12.42 23.09
CA SER A 177 -13.26 13.10 24.40
C SER A 177 -12.39 12.32 25.38
N CYS A 178 -12.60 11.01 25.52
CA CYS A 178 -11.82 10.15 26.40
C CYS A 178 -10.35 10.08 25.96
N GLY A 179 -10.09 9.90 24.66
CA GLY A 179 -8.74 9.92 24.10
C GLY A 179 -8.04 11.26 24.31
N GLY A 180 -8.75 12.38 24.12
CA GLY A 180 -8.24 13.72 24.38
C GLY A 180 -7.94 13.97 25.86
N MET A 181 -8.81 13.53 26.77
CA MET A 181 -8.57 13.63 28.22
C MET A 181 -7.37 12.78 28.65
N ILE A 182 -7.23 11.56 28.12
CA ILE A 182 -6.08 10.69 28.38
C ILE A 182 -4.80 11.34 27.85
N ALA A 183 -4.81 11.85 26.62
CA ALA A 183 -3.66 12.51 26.02
C ALA A 183 -3.25 13.76 26.79
N TYR A 184 -4.22 14.60 27.19
CA TYR A 184 -3.98 15.78 28.04
C TYR A 184 -3.38 15.37 29.38
N TRP A 185 -3.97 14.37 30.05
CA TRP A 185 -3.47 13.86 31.32
C TRP A 185 -2.03 13.37 31.19
N ILE A 186 -1.72 12.55 30.17
CA ILE A 186 -0.36 12.08 29.87
C ILE A 186 0.60 13.26 29.64
N SER A 187 0.20 14.25 28.84
CA SER A 187 1.04 15.41 28.53
C SER A 187 1.31 16.32 29.73
N SER A 188 0.38 16.36 30.70
CA SER A 188 0.53 17.15 31.93
C SER A 188 1.53 16.53 32.92
N GLN A 189 1.85 15.24 32.76
CA GLN A 189 2.78 14.54 33.64
C GLN A 189 4.23 14.83 33.22
N THR A 190 4.90 15.72 33.97
CA THR A 190 6.29 16.12 33.71
C THR A 190 7.28 14.94 33.69
N TYR A 191 7.02 13.87 34.44
CA TYR A 191 7.87 12.67 34.43
C TYR A 191 7.74 11.87 33.13
N LEU A 192 6.55 11.79 32.52
CA LEU A 192 6.36 11.10 31.23
C LEU A 192 7.07 11.86 30.11
N VAL A 193 7.01 13.19 30.14
CA VAL A 193 7.77 14.03 29.20
C VAL A 193 9.26 13.76 29.33
N LYS A 194 9.81 13.73 30.55
CA LYS A 194 11.24 13.40 30.77
C LYS A 194 11.61 11.99 30.29
N ILE A 195 10.77 10.99 30.54
CA ILE A 195 11.00 9.61 30.04
C ILE A 195 11.00 9.60 28.51
N TRP A 196 10.08 10.33 27.89
CA TRP A 196 9.98 10.45 26.45
C TRP A 196 11.21 11.13 25.84
N ASP A 197 11.63 12.27 26.40
CA ASP A 197 12.83 12.98 25.98
C ASP A 197 14.09 12.11 26.12
N SER A 198 14.20 11.37 27.23
CA SER A 198 15.29 10.41 27.45
C SER A 198 15.28 9.28 26.43
N THR A 199 14.09 8.77 26.06
CA THR A 199 13.93 7.72 25.04
C THR A 199 14.33 8.23 23.65
N ILE A 200 13.90 9.44 23.30
CA ILE A 200 14.30 10.13 22.07
C ILE A 200 15.83 10.29 22.05
N TYR A 201 16.40 10.86 23.12
CA TYR A 201 17.84 11.06 23.22
C TYR A 201 18.63 9.75 23.09
N PHE A 202 18.16 8.67 23.74
CA PHE A 202 18.76 7.35 23.63
C PHE A 202 18.73 6.80 22.20
N LEU A 203 17.57 6.89 21.51
CA LEU A 203 17.44 6.45 20.12
C LEU A 203 18.33 7.26 19.17
N PHE A 204 18.34 8.58 19.31
CA PHE A 204 19.21 9.44 18.50
C PHE A 204 20.69 9.23 18.81
N SER A 205 21.05 8.91 20.05
CA SER A 205 22.43 8.54 20.40
C SER A 205 22.86 7.24 19.70
N LEU A 206 21.98 6.23 19.63
CA LEU A 206 22.26 4.99 18.88
C LEU A 206 22.43 5.26 17.39
N ILE A 207 21.53 6.05 16.79
CA ILE A 207 21.60 6.41 15.38
C ILE A 207 22.87 7.22 15.10
N GLY A 208 23.18 8.20 15.93
CA GLY A 208 24.39 9.03 15.82
C GLY A 208 25.67 8.20 15.89
N ARG A 209 25.74 7.19 16.78
CA ARG A 209 26.87 6.25 16.83
C ARG A 209 26.99 5.41 15.55
N VAL A 210 25.89 4.93 15.00
CA VAL A 210 25.88 4.16 13.75
C VAL A 210 26.31 5.05 12.57
N LEU A 211 25.85 6.30 12.53
CA LEU A 211 26.26 7.26 11.50
C LEU A 211 27.75 7.63 11.61
N PHE A 212 28.28 7.75 12.84
CA PHE A 212 29.70 8.00 13.07
C PHE A 212 30.59 6.83 12.61
N LEU A 213 30.07 5.59 12.59
CA LEU A 213 30.76 4.42 12.03
C LEU A 213 30.80 4.40 10.49
N VAL A 214 30.14 5.35 9.82
CA VAL A 214 30.17 5.50 8.37
C VAL A 214 31.03 6.72 8.01
N PRO A 215 32.37 6.62 8.00
CA PRO A 215 33.28 7.71 7.61
C PRO A 215 33.23 8.04 6.10
N PHE A 216 32.19 7.62 5.39
CA PHE A 216 32.16 7.52 3.92
C PHE A 216 32.00 8.88 3.19
N MET A 217 31.92 10.00 3.90
CA MET A 217 31.89 11.35 3.31
C MET A 217 32.69 12.39 4.10
N GLU A 218 33.63 11.95 4.94
CA GLU A 218 34.70 12.86 5.36
C GLU A 218 35.66 12.94 4.18
N ASN A 219 35.34 13.87 3.28
CA ASN A 219 36.14 14.23 2.11
C ASN A 219 37.52 14.62 2.62
N ASN A 220 38.44 13.65 2.61
CA ASN A 220 39.86 13.80 2.96
C ASN A 220 40.63 14.68 1.96
N ASN A 221 39.91 15.53 1.21
CA ASN A 221 40.47 16.53 0.33
C ASN A 221 40.50 17.85 1.11
N ASN A 222 41.55 17.99 1.92
CA ASN A 222 42.50 19.11 1.84
C ASN A 222 43.15 19.31 3.23
N GLU A 223 44.05 18.40 3.58
CA GLU A 223 45.32 18.84 4.17
C GLU A 223 46.17 19.47 3.04
N ASP A 224 45.68 20.55 2.43
CA ASP A 224 46.61 21.50 1.82
C ASP A 224 47.11 22.34 3.00
N GLU A 225 48.33 22.06 3.44
CA GLU A 225 49.15 22.95 4.25
C GLU A 225 49.07 24.35 3.64
N ILE A 226 48.18 25.19 4.16
CA ILE A 226 48.32 26.64 4.00
C ILE A 226 49.49 26.98 4.92
N ASP A 227 50.68 27.03 4.31
CA ASP A 227 51.87 27.64 4.88
C ASP A 227 51.53 29.09 5.24
N ILE A 228 51.23 29.31 6.53
CA ILE A 228 50.92 30.64 7.09
C ILE A 228 52.25 31.40 7.11
N GLY A 229 52.57 32.00 5.97
CA GLY A 229 53.51 33.10 5.88
C GLY A 229 53.09 34.19 6.86
N THR A 230 53.92 34.36 7.89
CA THR A 230 53.83 35.39 8.91
C THR A 230 53.64 36.77 8.29
N GLY A 231 52.42 37.30 8.37
CA GLY A 231 52.11 38.55 7.70
C GLY A 231 50.75 39.16 8.05
N ILE A 232 50.68 39.76 9.24
CA ILE A 232 49.88 40.96 9.53
C ILE A 232 48.36 40.77 9.71
N GLU A 233 47.98 40.61 10.99
CA GLU A 233 46.89 41.31 11.69
C GLU A 233 45.97 42.20 10.83
N SER A 234 44.79 41.73 10.44
CA SER A 234 43.56 42.57 10.26
C SER A 234 42.40 41.83 9.57
N LEU A 235 42.02 40.64 10.05
CA LEU A 235 40.80 39.96 9.59
C LEU A 235 40.18 39.08 10.68
N GLU A 236 40.04 39.61 11.89
CA GLU A 236 39.57 38.91 13.09
C GLU A 236 38.04 38.70 13.15
N ASN A 237 37.31 38.70 12.02
CA ASN A 237 35.87 38.39 12.02
C ASN A 237 35.33 37.73 10.74
N VAL A 238 36.19 37.26 9.85
CA VAL A 238 35.74 36.57 8.63
C VAL A 238 35.74 35.06 8.85
N SER A 239 34.57 34.62 9.33
CA SER A 239 33.91 33.38 8.90
C SER A 239 34.62 32.04 9.15
N THR A 240 34.80 31.68 10.42
CA THR A 240 34.99 30.29 10.85
C THR A 240 33.67 29.49 10.95
N GLU A 241 32.51 30.08 10.60
CA GLU A 241 31.22 29.38 10.61
C GLU A 241 30.89 28.56 9.34
N LEU A 242 31.66 28.72 8.26
CA LEU A 242 31.38 28.05 6.97
C LEU A 242 31.52 26.50 6.96
N PRO A 243 32.50 25.85 7.63
CA PRO A 243 32.64 24.40 7.57
C PRO A 243 31.57 23.65 8.39
N ILE A 244 31.07 24.27 9.46
CA ILE A 244 30.03 23.69 10.33
C ILE A 244 28.70 23.61 9.56
N VAL A 245 28.38 24.62 8.75
CA VAL A 245 27.15 24.66 7.95
C VAL A 245 27.14 23.55 6.89
N SER A 246 28.26 23.26 6.23
CA SER A 246 28.34 22.17 5.24
C SER A 246 28.17 20.78 5.85
N PHE A 247 28.70 20.55 7.06
CA PHE A 247 28.56 19.27 7.76
C PHE A 247 27.12 19.04 8.22
N ILE A 248 26.48 20.09 8.73
CA ILE A 248 25.07 20.08 9.13
C ILE A 248 24.17 19.85 7.90
N LEU A 249 24.41 20.55 6.78
CA LEU A 249 23.65 20.36 5.55
C LEU A 249 23.80 18.92 4.98
N GLY A 250 25.02 18.38 5.00
CA GLY A 250 25.32 17.04 4.51
C GLY A 250 24.61 15.95 5.34
N GLY A 251 24.61 16.09 6.66
CA GLY A 251 23.89 15.18 7.57
C GLY A 251 22.38 15.18 7.34
N TYR A 252 21.77 16.37 7.19
CA TYR A 252 20.34 16.49 6.90
C TYR A 252 19.96 15.95 5.52
N MET A 253 20.83 16.12 4.51
CA MET A 253 20.62 15.52 3.19
C MET A 253 20.71 13.99 3.23
N GLY A 254 21.67 13.42 3.94
CA GLY A 254 21.80 11.97 4.11
C GLY A 254 20.60 11.35 4.81
N ILE A 255 20.13 11.98 5.89
CA ILE A 255 18.90 11.59 6.60
C ILE A 255 17.70 11.68 5.65
N GLY A 256 17.55 12.79 4.93
CA GLY A 256 16.49 12.99 3.93
C GLY A 256 16.46 11.90 2.85
N VAL A 257 17.62 11.46 2.35
CA VAL A 257 17.74 10.39 1.36
C VAL A 257 17.34 9.03 1.94
N ILE A 258 17.81 8.68 3.13
CA ILE A 258 17.44 7.41 3.79
C ILE A 258 15.92 7.35 4.01
N LEU A 259 15.32 8.47 4.39
CA LEU A 259 13.88 8.58 4.62
C LEU A 259 13.08 8.58 3.32
N ALA A 260 13.59 9.18 2.25
CA ALA A 260 13.01 9.06 0.92
C ALA A 260 13.03 7.60 0.46
N ILE A 261 14.13 6.86 0.69
CA ILE A 261 14.23 5.43 0.39
C ILE A 261 13.24 4.63 1.27
N PHE A 262 13.14 4.93 2.56
CA PHE A 262 12.21 4.27 3.46
C PHE A 262 10.74 4.53 3.06
N GLY A 263 10.41 5.79 2.75
CA GLY A 263 9.11 6.20 2.24
C GLY A 263 8.77 5.52 0.92
N LEU A 264 9.76 5.39 0.02
CA LEU A 264 9.63 4.65 -1.23
C LEU A 264 9.39 3.16 -0.98
N ILE A 265 10.13 2.53 -0.06
CA ILE A 265 9.94 1.12 0.31
C ILE A 265 8.54 0.90 0.90
N MET A 266 8.10 1.76 1.81
CA MET A 266 6.76 1.70 2.40
C MET A 266 5.68 1.85 1.34
N THR A 267 5.86 2.81 0.43
CA THR A 267 5.01 3.02 -0.73
C THR A 267 4.96 1.76 -1.60
N ILE A 268 6.10 1.13 -1.88
CA ILE A 268 6.19 -0.15 -2.60
C ILE A 268 5.51 -1.29 -1.83
N LEU A 269 5.57 -1.32 -0.48
CA LEU A 269 4.92 -2.35 0.34
C LEU A 269 3.40 -2.22 0.30
N ILE A 270 2.87 -1.00 0.43
CA ILE A 270 1.45 -0.70 0.19
C ILE A 270 1.06 -1.16 -1.21
N PHE A 271 1.90 -0.89 -2.21
CA PHE A 271 1.65 -1.26 -3.59
C PHE A 271 1.89 -2.73 -3.93
N LYS A 272 2.61 -3.51 -3.13
CA LYS A 272 2.85 -4.96 -3.37
C LYS A 272 1.86 -5.85 -2.62
N GLY A 273 1.10 -5.30 -1.67
CA GLY A 273 0.08 -6.01 -0.88
C GLY A 273 -1.10 -6.55 -1.69
N ASP A 274 -1.26 -6.13 -2.95
CA ASP A 274 -2.42 -6.43 -3.82
C ASP A 274 -2.39 -7.84 -4.41
N LYS A 275 -1.98 -8.83 -3.63
CA LYS A 275 -2.34 -10.20 -3.95
C LYS A 275 -3.81 -10.33 -3.59
N SER A 276 -4.67 -10.08 -4.59
CA SER A 276 -6.08 -10.47 -4.56
C SER A 276 -6.17 -11.80 -3.83
N PRO A 277 -6.93 -11.90 -2.72
CA PRO A 277 -7.10 -13.16 -2.04
C PRO A 277 -7.60 -14.13 -3.09
N LYS A 278 -6.74 -15.09 -3.47
CA LYS A 278 -7.10 -16.12 -4.45
C LYS A 278 -8.40 -16.71 -3.95
N ALA A 279 -9.46 -16.56 -4.73
CA ALA A 279 -10.84 -16.92 -4.43
C ALA A 279 -10.98 -18.39 -3.96
N GLY A 280 -10.53 -18.64 -2.73
CA GLY A 280 -10.52 -19.92 -2.04
C GLY A 280 -11.54 -19.95 -0.91
N ILE A 281 -12.23 -18.84 -0.66
CA ILE A 281 -13.43 -18.84 0.16
C ILE A 281 -14.56 -19.39 -0.74
N LYS A 282 -14.80 -20.69 -0.61
CA LYS A 282 -15.93 -21.46 -1.16
C LYS A 282 -17.30 -21.01 -0.59
N GLY A 283 -17.51 -19.70 -0.44
CA GLY A 283 -18.73 -19.14 0.12
C GLY A 283 -19.45 -18.33 -0.95
N ILE A 284 -20.29 -18.99 -1.74
CA ILE A 284 -21.42 -18.41 -2.47
C ILE A 284 -21.02 -17.19 -3.33
N THR A 285 -20.48 -17.45 -4.52
CA THR A 285 -20.62 -16.52 -5.65
C THR A 285 -22.11 -16.42 -5.98
N ILE A 286 -22.78 -15.43 -5.37
CA ILE A 286 -24.09 -14.98 -5.82
C ILE A 286 -23.87 -14.41 -7.22
N ALA A 287 -24.41 -15.11 -8.20
CA ALA A 287 -24.45 -14.70 -9.59
C ALA A 287 -25.15 -13.33 -9.68
N SER A 288 -24.35 -12.26 -9.72
CA SER A 288 -24.86 -10.96 -10.14
C SER A 288 -25.09 -11.02 -11.65
N GLY A 289 -26.27 -10.58 -12.05
CA GLY A 289 -26.92 -10.96 -13.28
C GLY A 289 -26.20 -10.55 -14.56
N LYS A 290 -26.23 -11.48 -15.51
CA LYS A 290 -26.70 -11.23 -16.87
C LYS A 290 -25.84 -10.31 -17.73
N HIS A 291 -24.62 -10.74 -18.04
CA HIS A 291 -24.07 -10.48 -19.37
C HIS A 291 -23.60 -11.76 -20.06
N ARG A 292 -24.00 -11.82 -21.33
CA ARG A 292 -23.93 -12.90 -22.29
C ARG A 292 -22.48 -13.34 -22.50
N GLY A 293 -22.34 -14.63 -22.81
CA GLY A 293 -21.07 -15.29 -23.00
C GLY A 293 -20.19 -14.59 -24.02
N ASP A 294 -18.97 -14.34 -23.59
CA ASP A 294 -17.78 -14.82 -24.26
C ASP A 294 -16.79 -15.19 -23.15
N VAL A 295 -16.42 -16.47 -23.09
CA VAL A 295 -15.38 -16.95 -22.19
C VAL A 295 -14.04 -16.51 -22.79
N HIS A 296 -13.73 -15.22 -22.62
CA HIS A 296 -12.40 -14.73 -22.91
C HIS A 296 -11.50 -15.19 -21.77
N PHE A 297 -10.78 -16.28 -22.00
CA PHE A 297 -9.67 -16.67 -21.14
C PHE A 297 -8.73 -15.48 -21.04
N PRO A 298 -8.48 -14.92 -19.84
CA PRO A 298 -7.53 -13.83 -19.69
C PRO A 298 -6.19 -14.35 -20.19
N GLU A 299 -5.69 -13.71 -21.24
CA GLU A 299 -4.41 -14.00 -21.86
C GLU A 299 -3.36 -13.94 -20.75
N GLU A 300 -2.82 -15.12 -20.39
CA GLU A 300 -1.83 -15.26 -19.34
C GLU A 300 -0.62 -14.38 -19.69
N GLN A 301 -0.54 -13.19 -19.08
CA GLN A 301 0.69 -12.42 -19.05
C GLN A 301 1.74 -13.26 -18.31
N LYS A 302 2.59 -13.91 -19.12
CA LYS A 302 3.71 -14.76 -18.74
C LYS A 302 4.77 -13.92 -18.01
N GLY A 303 4.52 -13.59 -16.75
CA GLY A 303 5.56 -13.09 -15.87
C GLY A 303 6.59 -14.19 -15.61
N LEU A 304 7.79 -14.06 -16.21
CA LEU A 304 8.96 -14.94 -16.07
C LEU A 304 9.32 -15.28 -14.61
N LEU A 305 8.94 -14.42 -13.66
CA LEU A 305 9.19 -14.58 -12.22
C LEU A 305 8.28 -15.59 -11.50
N THR A 306 7.21 -16.08 -12.13
CA THR A 306 6.33 -17.10 -11.50
C THR A 306 6.93 -18.50 -11.49
N TRP A 307 7.95 -18.77 -12.31
CA TRP A 307 8.63 -20.06 -12.36
C TRP A 307 9.41 -20.37 -11.07
N TRP A 308 9.89 -19.34 -10.36
CA TRP A 308 10.74 -19.49 -9.17
C TRP A 308 9.94 -19.78 -7.87
N LYS A 309 8.60 -19.65 -7.88
CA LYS A 309 7.73 -20.02 -6.75
C LYS A 309 7.21 -21.47 -6.79
N ILE A 310 7.86 -22.33 -7.57
CA ILE A 310 7.63 -23.79 -7.54
C ILE A 310 8.46 -24.45 -6.40
N SER A 311 9.19 -23.67 -5.60
CA SER A 311 9.91 -24.17 -4.42
C SER A 311 8.95 -24.82 -3.41
N LYS A 312 9.23 -26.10 -3.10
CA LYS A 312 8.53 -27.02 -2.18
C LYS A 312 7.13 -27.53 -2.58
N LYS A 313 6.84 -27.74 -3.87
CA LYS A 313 5.64 -28.52 -4.26
C LYS A 313 5.95 -30.01 -4.31
N HIS A 314 5.10 -30.83 -3.66
CA HIS A 314 5.16 -32.30 -3.73
C HIS A 314 5.17 -32.81 -5.19
N PRO A 315 5.93 -33.87 -5.55
CA PRO A 315 6.09 -34.34 -6.93
C PRO A 315 4.77 -34.62 -7.65
N VAL A 316 3.78 -35.17 -6.93
CA VAL A 316 2.41 -35.40 -7.44
C VAL A 316 1.72 -34.11 -7.88
N ARG A 317 1.82 -33.02 -7.10
CA ARG A 317 1.24 -31.71 -7.49
C ARG A 317 1.91 -31.15 -8.74
N ILE A 318 3.22 -31.38 -8.89
CA ILE A 318 3.97 -30.95 -10.08
C ILE A 318 3.49 -31.74 -11.32
N LEU A 319 3.33 -33.06 -11.19
CA LEU A 319 2.86 -33.93 -12.27
C LEU A 319 1.46 -33.52 -12.76
N VAL A 320 0.49 -33.39 -11.86
CA VAL A 320 -0.89 -33.03 -12.22
C VAL A 320 -0.97 -31.62 -12.80
N HIS A 321 -0.23 -30.65 -12.24
CA HIS A 321 -0.22 -29.28 -12.75
C HIS A 321 0.44 -29.18 -14.14
N LYS A 322 1.51 -29.94 -14.39
CA LYS A 322 2.12 -30.03 -15.74
C LYS A 322 1.14 -30.66 -16.74
N PHE A 323 0.38 -31.67 -16.30
CA PHE A 323 -0.64 -32.31 -17.11
C PHE A 323 -1.80 -31.36 -17.44
N GLU A 324 -2.36 -30.64 -16.45
CA GLU A 324 -3.43 -29.64 -16.63
C GLU A 324 -3.03 -28.56 -17.65
N ARG A 325 -1.81 -28.01 -17.53
CA ARG A 325 -1.27 -27.05 -18.51
C ARG A 325 -1.17 -27.61 -19.93
N LYS A 326 -0.81 -28.90 -20.07
CA LYS A 326 -0.74 -29.53 -21.39
C LYS A 326 -2.15 -29.75 -21.95
N ALA A 327 -3.09 -30.22 -21.13
CA ALA A 327 -4.47 -30.45 -21.52
C ALA A 327 -5.19 -29.16 -21.97
N ILE A 328 -4.88 -28.01 -21.34
CA ILE A 328 -5.40 -26.69 -21.76
C ILE A 328 -5.05 -26.39 -23.23
N LYS A 329 -3.83 -26.74 -23.69
CA LYS A 329 -3.43 -26.53 -25.08
C LYS A 329 -4.25 -27.35 -26.09
N HIS A 330 -4.86 -28.43 -25.64
CA HIS A 330 -5.73 -29.30 -26.43
C HIS A 330 -7.22 -29.08 -26.12
N GLN A 331 -7.59 -27.95 -25.49
CA GLN A 331 -8.97 -27.63 -25.08
C GLN A 331 -9.61 -28.63 -24.10
N LEU A 332 -8.79 -29.48 -23.46
CA LEU A 332 -9.20 -30.46 -22.45
C LEU A 332 -8.85 -29.99 -21.03
N GLY A 333 -8.68 -28.68 -20.85
CA GLY A 333 -8.45 -28.08 -19.54
C GLY A 333 -9.61 -28.29 -18.57
N ARG A 334 -9.31 -28.27 -17.28
CA ARG A 334 -10.30 -28.34 -16.21
C ARG A 334 -11.16 -27.07 -16.20
N LYS A 335 -12.49 -27.22 -16.08
CA LYS A 335 -13.39 -26.07 -15.90
C LYS A 335 -13.26 -25.52 -14.46
N THR A 336 -13.57 -24.24 -14.26
CA THR A 336 -13.46 -23.59 -12.93
C THR A 336 -14.38 -24.22 -11.88
N THR A 337 -15.55 -24.71 -12.29
CA THR A 337 -16.54 -25.37 -11.44
C THR A 337 -16.25 -26.84 -11.20
N GLU A 338 -15.25 -27.41 -11.86
CA GLU A 338 -15.03 -28.85 -11.93
C GLU A 338 -13.97 -29.31 -10.92
N THR A 339 -14.28 -30.40 -10.21
CA THR A 339 -13.30 -31.06 -9.35
C THR A 339 -12.24 -31.78 -10.18
N ILE A 340 -11.09 -32.13 -9.59
CA ILE A 340 -10.06 -32.88 -10.34
C ILE A 340 -10.56 -34.27 -10.71
N ASP A 341 -11.39 -34.90 -9.88
CA ASP A 341 -12.00 -36.19 -10.19
C ASP A 341 -12.96 -36.10 -11.38
N GLU A 342 -13.88 -35.14 -11.36
CA GLU A 342 -14.79 -34.87 -12.48
C GLU A 342 -14.02 -34.57 -13.77
N TRP A 343 -12.97 -33.75 -13.69
CA TRP A 343 -12.14 -33.41 -14.83
C TRP A 343 -11.45 -34.62 -15.43
N LEU A 344 -10.81 -35.45 -14.60
CA LEU A 344 -10.12 -36.65 -15.06
C LEU A 344 -11.12 -37.65 -15.68
N LYS A 345 -12.29 -37.83 -15.06
CA LYS A 345 -13.37 -38.66 -15.62
C LYS A 345 -13.88 -38.12 -16.95
N ARG A 346 -14.09 -36.81 -17.09
CA ARG A 346 -14.57 -36.17 -18.33
C ARG A 346 -13.61 -36.36 -19.49
N ILE A 347 -12.31 -36.30 -19.25
CA ILE A 347 -11.31 -36.55 -20.29
C ILE A 347 -11.08 -38.06 -20.53
N GLY A 348 -11.78 -38.94 -19.81
CA GLY A 348 -11.65 -40.40 -19.93
C GLY A 348 -10.44 -40.99 -19.21
N LEU A 349 -9.83 -40.25 -18.28
CA LEU A 349 -8.70 -40.72 -17.49
C LEU A 349 -9.18 -41.34 -16.17
N ASN A 350 -9.24 -42.67 -16.11
CA ASN A 350 -9.65 -43.41 -14.92
C ASN A 350 -8.45 -43.65 -13.98
N VAL A 351 -7.98 -42.57 -13.34
CA VAL A 351 -6.85 -42.58 -12.41
C VAL A 351 -7.34 -42.47 -10.98
N ASP A 352 -6.67 -43.15 -10.05
CA ASP A 352 -6.95 -43.00 -8.63
C ASP A 352 -6.64 -41.58 -8.15
N VAL A 353 -7.70 -40.75 -8.09
CA VAL A 353 -7.64 -39.35 -7.66
C VAL A 353 -7.30 -39.23 -6.17
N HIS A 354 -7.46 -40.30 -5.41
CA HIS A 354 -7.17 -40.34 -3.99
C HIS A 354 -5.69 -40.02 -3.70
N VAL A 355 -4.77 -40.45 -4.57
CA VAL A 355 -3.32 -40.15 -4.47
C VAL A 355 -3.07 -38.64 -4.54
N TYR A 356 -3.75 -37.93 -5.43
CA TYR A 356 -3.61 -36.48 -5.54
C TYR A 356 -4.31 -35.74 -4.39
N GLN A 357 -5.49 -36.21 -3.97
CA GLN A 357 -6.23 -35.61 -2.86
C GLN A 357 -5.47 -35.71 -1.54
N LYS A 358 -4.84 -36.87 -1.24
CA LYS A 358 -3.93 -37.07 -0.08
C LYS A 358 -2.89 -35.95 0.01
N VAL A 359 -2.21 -35.68 -1.11
CA VAL A 359 -1.17 -34.65 -1.20
C VAL A 359 -1.74 -33.23 -1.12
N ARG A 360 -2.96 -33.01 -1.63
CA ARG A 360 -3.58 -31.68 -1.66
C ARG A 360 -4.07 -31.24 -0.29
N TYR A 361 -4.72 -32.13 0.44
CA TYR A 361 -5.30 -31.84 1.75
C TYR A 361 -4.32 -32.09 2.91
N GLY A 362 -3.13 -32.62 2.61
CA GLY A 362 -2.00 -32.63 3.54
C GLY A 362 -2.04 -33.77 4.55
N GLU A 363 -2.80 -34.83 4.26
CA GLU A 363 -3.12 -35.84 5.27
C GLU A 363 -2.22 -37.08 5.24
N MET A 364 -1.41 -37.34 4.20
CA MET A 364 -0.56 -38.56 4.16
C MET A 364 0.69 -38.43 3.27
N GLU A 365 1.74 -39.15 3.67
CA GLU A 365 2.86 -39.50 2.78
C GLU A 365 2.37 -40.43 1.66
N VAL A 366 2.74 -40.13 0.42
CA VAL A 366 2.40 -40.95 -0.74
C VAL A 366 3.56 -41.87 -1.06
N SER A 367 3.28 -43.16 -1.22
CA SER A 367 4.29 -44.15 -1.56
C SER A 367 4.88 -43.85 -2.95
N LYS A 368 6.18 -44.11 -3.13
CA LYS A 368 6.85 -43.98 -4.44
C LYS A 368 6.13 -44.80 -5.52
N GLN A 369 5.52 -45.93 -5.16
CA GLN A 369 4.76 -46.77 -6.08
C GLN A 369 3.47 -46.08 -6.56
N GLU A 370 2.71 -45.44 -5.68
CA GLU A 370 1.51 -44.67 -6.02
C GLU A 370 1.86 -43.50 -6.97
N VAL A 371 3.00 -42.82 -6.72
CA VAL A 371 3.49 -41.75 -7.60
C VAL A 371 3.83 -42.28 -9.00
N GLU A 372 4.44 -43.46 -9.10
CA GLU A 372 4.86 -44.03 -10.38
C GLU A 372 3.68 -44.59 -11.18
N VAL A 373 2.67 -45.14 -10.51
CA VAL A 373 1.40 -45.53 -11.14
C VAL A 373 0.71 -44.30 -11.73
N LEU A 374 0.58 -43.23 -10.94
CA LEU A 374 0.01 -41.98 -11.40
C LEU A 374 0.78 -41.38 -12.58
N ARG A 375 2.12 -41.43 -12.55
CA ARG A 375 2.96 -40.95 -13.65
C ARG A 375 2.71 -41.75 -14.93
N ARG A 376 2.68 -43.08 -14.85
CA ARG A 376 2.47 -43.96 -16.01
C ARG A 376 1.12 -43.72 -16.68
N GLU A 377 0.06 -43.58 -15.90
CA GLU A 377 -1.27 -43.28 -16.44
C GLU A 377 -1.34 -41.91 -17.12
N ILE A 378 -0.74 -40.88 -16.51
CA ILE A 378 -0.66 -39.54 -17.10
C ILE A 378 0.15 -39.57 -18.41
N GLU A 379 1.25 -40.30 -18.49
CA GLU A 379 2.05 -40.41 -19.72
C GLU A 379 1.31 -41.17 -20.82
N ARG A 380 0.65 -42.29 -20.48
CA ARG A 380 -0.18 -43.05 -21.43
C ARG A 380 -1.24 -42.16 -22.07
N PHE A 381 -1.90 -41.32 -21.28
CA PHE A 381 -2.90 -40.39 -21.78
C PHE A 381 -2.28 -39.26 -22.61
N LYS A 382 -1.09 -38.77 -22.24
CA LYS A 382 -0.38 -37.76 -23.03
C LYS A 382 0.01 -38.24 -24.42
N GLU A 383 0.23 -39.54 -24.62
CA GLU A 383 0.46 -40.14 -25.93
C GLU A 383 -0.82 -40.17 -26.77
N LEU A 384 -1.97 -40.46 -26.15
CA LEU A 384 -3.27 -40.38 -26.82
C LEU A 384 -3.59 -38.96 -27.30
N LEU A 385 -3.21 -37.93 -26.53
CA LEU A 385 -3.39 -36.52 -26.91
C LEU A 385 -2.49 -36.02 -28.04
N LYS A 386 -1.45 -36.79 -28.41
CA LYS A 386 -0.56 -36.43 -29.51
C LYS A 386 -1.04 -36.94 -30.86
N LYS A 387 -1.92 -37.95 -30.86
CA LYS A 387 -2.62 -38.43 -32.05
C LYS A 387 -3.82 -37.53 -32.30
#